data_AF-A0A7K2P4R6-F1
#
_entry.id   AF-A0A7K2P4R6-F1
#
_cell.length_a   1.000
_cell.length_b   1.000
_cell.length_c   1.000
_cell.angle_alpha   90.00
_cell.angle_beta   90.00
_cell.angle_gamma   90.00
#
_symmetry.space_group_name_H-M   'P 1'
#
loop_
_entity.id
_entity.type
_entity.pdbx_description
1 polymer ?
#
loop_
_entity_poly.entity_id
_entity_poly.type
_entity_poly.pdbx_seq_one_letter_code
_entity_poly.pdbx_strand_id
1 'polypeptide(L)'
;MVAVPASAADHDHRAKRPSVEISRVQYDSPGRDTRSNRSLNKEWVEITNNTRRAVNLDGWTLKDEDGHTYTFRHYRLDGRATVRVHTGQGRDTRSDVYQDRRTYVWDNRSDTATLRNDHRRFVDSESWGHHRHGGRH
;
A
#
# COMPACT_ATOMS: atom_id res chain seq x y z
N MET A 1 28.67 43.97 9.98
CA MET A 1 27.51 43.23 9.46
C MET A 1 27.96 41.80 9.18
N VAL A 2 27.31 40.83 9.81
CA VAL A 2 27.73 39.42 9.80
C VAL A 2 27.31 38.78 8.48
N ALA A 3 28.27 38.30 7.69
CA ALA A 3 28.00 37.46 6.53
C ALA A 3 27.66 36.05 7.02
N VAL A 4 26.46 35.58 6.69
CA VAL A 4 25.99 34.23 7.01
C VAL A 4 26.58 33.26 5.99
N PRO A 5 27.15 32.11 6.38
CA PRO A 5 27.53 31.09 5.41
C PRO A 5 26.26 30.49 4.78
N ALA A 6 26.19 30.52 3.45
CA ALA A 6 25.22 29.76 2.68
C ALA A 6 25.49 28.26 2.84
N SER A 7 24.78 27.61 3.75
CA SER A 7 24.61 26.16 3.67
C SER A 7 23.62 25.86 2.55
N ALA A 8 24.10 25.89 1.31
CA ALA A 8 23.53 25.04 0.28
C ALA A 8 24.00 23.62 0.57
N ALA A 9 23.44 23.03 1.63
CA ALA A 9 23.30 21.59 1.64
C ALA A 9 22.22 21.33 0.59
N ASP A 10 22.66 21.09 -0.64
CA ASP A 10 21.94 20.21 -1.55
C ASP A 10 21.59 18.98 -0.74
N HIS A 11 20.37 18.97 -0.21
CA HIS A 11 19.82 17.78 0.38
C HIS A 11 19.59 16.84 -0.80
N ASP A 12 20.62 16.04 -1.07
CA ASP A 12 20.65 14.78 -1.82
C ASP A 12 19.75 13.71 -1.13
N HIS A 13 18.64 14.18 -0.55
CA HIS A 13 17.80 13.51 0.44
C HIS A 13 16.32 13.89 0.31
N ARG A 14 15.85 14.38 -0.86
CA ARG A 14 14.49 13.99 -1.25
C ARG A 14 14.60 12.53 -1.66
N ALA A 15 14.64 11.64 -0.68
CA ALA A 15 14.58 10.18 -0.86
C ALA A 15 13.70 9.92 -2.07
N LYS A 16 14.22 9.22 -3.09
CA LYS A 16 13.46 8.92 -4.31
C LYS A 16 12.21 8.14 -3.89
N ARG A 17 11.14 8.86 -3.58
CA ARG A 17 9.84 8.28 -3.27
C ARG A 17 9.53 7.38 -4.46
N PRO A 18 9.25 6.08 -4.25
CA PRO A 18 8.96 5.21 -5.35
C PRO A 18 7.79 5.81 -6.13
N SER A 19 7.87 5.70 -7.46
CA SER A 19 6.88 6.32 -8.36
C SER A 19 5.46 5.83 -8.05
N VAL A 20 5.37 4.59 -7.60
CA VAL A 20 4.19 3.94 -7.06
C VAL A 20 4.57 3.37 -5.69
N GLU A 21 3.76 3.61 -4.66
CA GLU A 21 4.07 3.23 -3.27
C GLU A 21 2.84 2.63 -2.58
N ILE A 22 3.06 1.81 -1.55
CA ILE A 22 2.02 1.41 -0.59
C ILE A 22 1.85 2.59 0.37
N SER A 23 0.79 3.37 0.20
CA SER A 23 0.64 4.63 0.93
C SER A 23 -0.05 4.46 2.28
N ARG A 24 -0.94 3.48 2.42
CA ARG A 24 -1.66 3.18 3.67
C ARG A 24 -2.08 1.71 3.71
N VAL A 25 -2.19 1.18 4.92
CA VAL A 25 -2.77 -0.13 5.19
C VAL A 25 -3.80 0.02 6.30
N GLN A 26 -4.99 -0.52 6.09
CA GLN A 26 -5.99 -0.70 7.12
C GLN A 26 -6.11 -2.19 7.38
N TYR A 27 -5.64 -2.63 8.56
CA TYR A 27 -5.67 -4.02 8.99
C TYR A 27 -6.63 -4.22 10.18
N ASP A 28 -6.78 -3.22 11.06
CA ASP A 28 -7.77 -3.26 12.14
C ASP A 28 -9.16 -2.97 11.57
N SER A 29 -10.02 -3.98 11.48
CA SER A 29 -11.41 -3.84 11.05
C SER A 29 -12.24 -3.35 12.25
N PRO A 30 -12.63 -2.06 12.35
CA PRO A 30 -13.32 -1.57 13.55
C PRO A 30 -14.69 -2.25 13.71
N GLY A 31 -14.91 -2.86 14.88
CA GLY A 31 -16.17 -3.54 15.24
C GLY A 31 -16.02 -5.05 15.38
N ARG A 32 -17.11 -5.74 15.74
CA ARG A 32 -17.11 -7.19 15.95
C ARG A 32 -16.73 -7.91 14.64
N ASP A 33 -15.65 -8.68 14.69
CA ASP A 33 -15.30 -9.60 13.62
C ASP A 33 -16.43 -10.64 13.48
N THR A 34 -17.05 -10.66 12.31
CA THR A 34 -18.13 -11.59 11.97
C THR A 34 -17.74 -12.50 10.81
N ARG A 35 -16.51 -12.40 10.29
CA ARG A 35 -16.07 -12.99 9.02
C ARG A 35 -17.00 -12.72 7.83
N SER A 36 -17.81 -11.67 7.93
CA SER A 36 -18.69 -11.25 6.85
C SER A 36 -17.89 -10.52 5.77
N ASN A 37 -18.41 -10.51 4.54
CA ASN A 37 -17.80 -9.75 3.44
C ASN A 37 -17.59 -8.26 3.80
N ARG A 38 -18.49 -7.71 4.62
CA ARG A 38 -18.39 -6.34 5.13
C ARG A 38 -17.22 -6.16 6.11
N SER A 39 -16.89 -7.18 6.91
CA SER A 39 -15.72 -7.17 7.78
C SER A 39 -14.42 -7.32 6.98
N LEU A 40 -14.40 -8.18 5.95
CA LEU A 40 -13.23 -8.36 5.07
C LEU A 40 -12.93 -7.12 4.21
N ASN A 41 -13.94 -6.40 3.75
CA ASN A 41 -13.73 -5.16 2.96
C ASN A 41 -13.24 -3.97 3.79
N LYS A 42 -13.25 -4.06 5.13
CA LYS A 42 -12.63 -3.05 5.99
C LYS A 42 -11.12 -3.21 6.07
N GLU A 43 -10.59 -4.36 5.69
CA GLU A 43 -9.17 -4.52 5.45
C GLU A 43 -8.83 -4.16 4.02
N TRP A 44 -7.84 -3.28 3.86
CA TRP A 44 -7.40 -2.83 2.55
C TRP A 44 -5.99 -2.28 2.56
N VAL A 45 -5.37 -2.28 1.38
CA VAL A 45 -4.09 -1.62 1.11
C VAL A 45 -4.29 -0.55 0.06
N GLU A 46 -3.80 0.67 0.30
CA GLU A 46 -3.76 1.75 -0.69
C GLU A 46 -2.44 1.75 -1.44
N ILE A 47 -2.54 1.79 -2.77
CA ILE A 47 -1.41 1.98 -3.67
C ILE A 47 -1.56 3.33 -4.37
N THR A 48 -0.57 4.20 -4.22
CA THR A 48 -0.59 5.56 -4.76
C THR A 48 0.46 5.76 -5.83
N ASN A 49 0.06 6.36 -6.96
CA ASN A 49 0.98 6.82 -8.00
C ASN A 49 1.35 8.29 -7.75
N ASN A 50 2.56 8.51 -7.27
CA ASN A 50 3.09 9.83 -6.97
C ASN A 50 3.57 10.60 -8.21
N THR A 51 3.52 10.00 -9.40
CA THR A 51 3.89 10.66 -10.64
C THR A 51 2.71 11.38 -11.28
N ARG A 52 2.96 12.18 -12.32
CA ARG A 52 1.90 12.80 -13.13
C ARG A 52 1.41 11.90 -14.27
N ARG A 53 2.05 10.76 -14.51
CA ARG A 53 1.76 9.87 -15.64
C ARG A 53 1.03 8.63 -15.14
N ALA A 54 0.10 8.12 -15.93
CA ALA A 54 -0.52 6.84 -15.62
C ALA A 54 0.51 5.70 -15.66
N VAL A 55 0.38 4.75 -14.75
CA VAL A 55 1.20 3.54 -14.67
C VAL A 55 0.30 2.33 -14.95
N ASN A 56 0.77 1.43 -15.81
CA ASN A 56 0.11 0.15 -16.02
C ASN A 56 0.50 -0.79 -14.89
N LEU A 57 -0.47 -1.23 -14.09
CA LEU A 57 -0.26 -2.19 -13.01
C LEU A 57 -0.59 -3.62 -13.47
N ASP A 58 -0.98 -3.85 -14.73
CA ASP A 58 -1.21 -5.20 -15.24
C ASP A 58 -0.02 -6.13 -14.93
N GLY A 59 -0.32 -7.26 -14.29
CA GLY A 59 0.68 -8.25 -13.87
C GLY A 59 1.45 -7.90 -12.58
N TRP A 60 1.26 -6.71 -12.00
CA TRP A 60 1.83 -6.37 -10.70
C TRP A 60 1.21 -7.22 -9.60
N THR A 61 1.99 -7.49 -8.56
CA THR A 61 1.56 -8.32 -7.43
C THR A 61 1.67 -7.61 -6.10
N LEU A 62 0.67 -7.80 -5.26
CA LEU A 62 0.66 -7.42 -3.86
C LEU A 62 0.62 -8.71 -3.03
N LYS A 63 1.61 -8.91 -2.16
CA LYS A 63 1.83 -10.16 -1.42
C LYS A 63 2.02 -9.89 0.08
N ASP A 64 1.37 -10.67 0.94
CA ASP A 64 1.60 -10.69 2.40
C ASP A 64 2.71 -11.68 2.82
N GLU A 65 3.06 -11.69 4.10
CA GLU A 65 4.09 -12.55 4.67
C GLU A 65 3.73 -14.05 4.61
N ASP A 66 2.46 -14.41 4.85
CA ASP A 66 1.95 -15.79 4.77
C ASP A 66 1.87 -16.31 3.32
N GLY A 67 1.98 -15.40 2.36
CA GLY A 67 2.19 -15.70 0.96
C GLY A 67 0.95 -15.63 0.10
N HIS A 68 -0.17 -15.10 0.60
CA HIS A 68 -1.28 -14.77 -0.29
C HIS A 68 -0.84 -13.69 -1.26
N THR A 69 -1.32 -13.82 -2.50
CA THR A 69 -0.92 -12.91 -3.58
C THR A 69 -2.17 -12.44 -4.29
N TYR A 70 -2.27 -11.13 -4.45
CA TYR A 70 -3.17 -10.47 -5.37
C TYR A 70 -2.40 -10.06 -6.62
N THR A 71 -3.02 -10.23 -7.79
CA THR A 71 -2.44 -9.82 -9.08
C THR A 71 -3.39 -8.87 -9.77
N PHE A 72 -2.90 -7.67 -10.07
CA PHE A 72 -3.65 -6.69 -10.85
C PHE A 72 -3.84 -7.21 -12.28
N ARG A 73 -5.08 -7.17 -12.78
CA ARG A 73 -5.42 -7.58 -14.15
C ARG A 73 -6.01 -6.41 -14.91
N HIS A 74 -5.39 -6.06 -16.03
CA HIS A 74 -5.83 -4.97 -16.91
C HIS A 74 -6.04 -3.63 -16.21
N TYR A 75 -5.25 -3.35 -15.16
CA TYR A 75 -5.44 -2.18 -14.31
C TYR A 75 -4.44 -1.07 -14.64
N ARG A 76 -4.95 0.15 -14.81
CA ARG A 76 -4.13 1.35 -15.01
C ARG A 76 -4.41 2.34 -13.89
N LEU A 77 -3.35 2.73 -13.19
CA LEU A 77 -3.41 3.73 -12.12
C LEU A 77 -2.97 5.08 -12.65
N ASP A 78 -3.90 6.02 -12.72
CA ASP A 78 -3.64 7.37 -13.22
C ASP A 78 -2.58 8.11 -12.37
N GLY A 79 -1.98 9.15 -12.96
CA GLY A 79 -1.05 9.99 -12.23
C GLY A 79 -1.76 10.70 -11.08
N ARG A 80 -1.13 10.74 -9.90
CA ARG A 80 -1.71 11.30 -8.66
C ARG A 80 -2.95 10.57 -8.14
N ALA A 81 -3.24 9.38 -8.67
CA ALA A 81 -4.37 8.57 -8.22
C ALA A 81 -3.93 7.51 -7.20
N THR A 82 -4.93 7.00 -6.49
CA THR A 82 -4.80 5.93 -5.50
C THR A 82 -5.82 4.85 -5.80
N VAL A 83 -5.41 3.59 -5.67
CA VAL A 83 -6.30 2.42 -5.69
C VAL A 83 -6.26 1.73 -4.33
N ARG A 84 -7.42 1.28 -3.86
CA ARG A 84 -7.61 0.44 -2.67
C ARG A 84 -7.80 -1.00 -3.10
N VAL A 85 -6.99 -1.88 -2.55
CA VAL A 85 -7.12 -3.32 -2.71
C VAL A 85 -7.78 -3.88 -1.45
N HIS A 86 -9.06 -4.22 -1.55
CA HIS A 86 -9.84 -4.80 -0.47
C HIS A 86 -9.67 -6.32 -0.41
N THR A 87 -9.62 -6.88 0.80
CA THR A 87 -9.49 -8.34 0.98
C THR A 87 -10.73 -9.12 0.52
N GLY A 88 -11.92 -8.60 0.81
CA GLY A 88 -13.18 -9.28 0.52
C GLY A 88 -13.60 -9.24 -0.95
N GLN A 89 -14.89 -9.45 -1.17
CA GLN A 89 -15.56 -9.43 -2.47
C GLN A 89 -16.25 -8.09 -2.71
N GLY A 90 -16.25 -7.65 -3.95
CA GLY A 90 -16.91 -6.43 -4.37
C GLY A 90 -16.86 -6.26 -5.88
N ARG A 91 -17.33 -5.12 -6.36
CA ARG A 91 -17.26 -4.78 -7.78
C ARG A 91 -16.09 -3.85 -8.01
N ASP A 92 -15.14 -4.29 -8.82
CA ASP A 92 -13.99 -3.47 -9.19
C ASP A 92 -14.41 -2.14 -9.83
N THR A 93 -13.72 -1.09 -9.42
CA THR A 93 -13.84 0.28 -9.93
C THR A 93 -12.44 0.83 -10.25
N ARG A 94 -12.37 2.12 -10.59
CA ARG A 94 -11.10 2.83 -10.84
C ARG A 94 -10.31 3.16 -9.57
N SER A 95 -10.90 3.00 -8.40
CA SER A 95 -10.30 3.35 -7.11
C SER A 95 -10.34 2.21 -6.11
N ASP A 96 -11.11 1.16 -6.38
CA ASP A 96 -11.37 0.08 -5.45
C ASP A 96 -11.37 -1.23 -6.23
N VAL A 97 -10.49 -2.15 -5.86
CA VAL A 97 -10.40 -3.50 -6.42
C VAL A 97 -10.46 -4.52 -5.31
N TYR A 98 -10.94 -5.72 -5.62
CA TYR A 98 -11.24 -6.74 -4.62
C TYR A 98 -10.43 -8.00 -4.88
N GLN A 99 -9.88 -8.60 -3.82
CA GLN A 99 -9.18 -9.88 -3.95
C GLN A 99 -10.13 -11.08 -4.11
N ASP A 100 -11.44 -10.84 -3.94
CA ASP A 100 -12.52 -11.84 -3.98
C ASP A 100 -12.38 -12.97 -2.97
N ARG A 101 -11.64 -12.74 -1.88
CA ARG A 101 -11.39 -13.75 -0.85
C ARG A 101 -12.51 -13.79 0.18
N ARG A 102 -12.63 -14.96 0.82
CA ARG A 102 -13.57 -15.24 1.93
C ARG A 102 -12.84 -15.37 3.28
N THR A 103 -11.53 -15.15 3.28
CA THR A 103 -10.63 -15.23 4.43
C THR A 103 -9.81 -13.96 4.52
N TYR A 104 -9.46 -13.60 5.74
CA TYR A 104 -8.53 -12.51 6.06
C TYR A 104 -7.19 -12.80 5.40
N VAL A 105 -6.54 -11.75 4.87
CA VAL A 105 -5.22 -11.84 4.23
C VAL A 105 -4.17 -11.12 5.05
N TRP A 106 -4.57 -10.05 5.74
CA TRP A 106 -3.67 -9.20 6.48
C TRP A 106 -3.73 -9.60 7.96
N ASP A 107 -2.62 -10.07 8.53
CA ASP A 107 -2.63 -10.48 9.93
C ASP A 107 -2.83 -9.25 10.84
N ASN A 108 -3.72 -9.40 11.81
CA ASN A 108 -4.17 -8.34 12.72
C ASN A 108 -3.12 -8.01 13.80
N ARG A 109 -2.07 -8.83 13.97
CA ARG A 109 -0.99 -8.67 14.95
C ARG A 109 0.23 -7.98 14.36
N SER A 110 0.69 -8.43 13.21
CA SER A 110 1.80 -7.84 12.45
C SER A 110 1.91 -8.56 11.11
N ASP A 111 2.15 -7.81 10.05
CA ASP A 111 2.30 -8.36 8.70
C ASP A 111 3.02 -7.33 7.81
N THR A 112 3.45 -7.77 6.64
CA THR A 112 4.19 -7.00 5.65
C THR A 112 3.56 -7.15 4.27
N ALA A 113 2.99 -6.07 3.74
CA ALA A 113 2.56 -6.01 2.35
C ALA A 113 3.76 -5.68 1.46
N THR A 114 4.02 -6.50 0.45
CA THR A 114 5.08 -6.30 -0.55
C THR A 114 4.48 -6.09 -1.94
N LEU A 115 4.82 -4.97 -2.57
CA LEU A 115 4.44 -4.63 -3.95
C LEU A 115 5.58 -4.96 -4.92
N ARG A 116 5.26 -5.69 -5.98
CA ARG A 116 6.18 -6.01 -7.08
C ARG A 116 5.56 -5.71 -8.42
N ASN A 117 6.39 -5.32 -9.38
CA ASN A 117 5.94 -5.12 -10.76
C ASN A 117 5.75 -6.43 -11.53
N ASP A 118 5.31 -6.34 -12.77
CA ASP A 118 5.07 -7.47 -13.69
C ASP A 118 6.33 -8.30 -14.00
N HIS A 119 7.51 -7.71 -13.83
CA HIS A 119 8.81 -8.39 -13.91
C HIS A 119 9.29 -8.96 -12.57
N ARG A 120 8.43 -9.01 -11.54
CA ARG A 120 8.72 -9.46 -10.16
C ARG A 120 9.75 -8.61 -9.43
N ARG A 121 10.08 -7.42 -9.93
CA ARG A 121 10.99 -6.50 -9.24
C ARG A 121 10.27 -5.86 -8.06
N PHE A 122 10.98 -5.76 -6.94
CA PHE A 122 10.51 -5.04 -5.76
C PHE A 122 10.23 -3.57 -6.11
N VAL A 123 9.06 -3.09 -5.70
CA VAL A 123 8.65 -1.69 -5.84
C VAL A 123 8.63 -1.03 -4.46
N ASP A 124 7.90 -1.64 -3.52
CA ASP A 124 7.71 -1.09 -2.17
C ASP A 124 7.26 -2.17 -1.18
N SER A 125 7.37 -1.88 0.11
CA SER A 125 6.79 -2.71 1.17
C SER A 125 6.42 -1.89 2.39
N GLU A 126 5.32 -2.24 3.04
CA GLU A 126 4.89 -1.63 4.30
C GLU A 126 4.58 -2.71 5.33
N SER A 127 5.12 -2.55 6.55
CA SER A 127 4.89 -3.47 7.67
C SER A 127 4.13 -2.78 8.79
N TRP A 128 3.21 -3.49 9.44
CA TRP A 128 2.45 -2.98 10.59
C TRP A 128 2.49 -3.95 11.78
N GLY A 129 1.92 -3.53 12.91
CA GLY A 129 1.71 -4.40 14.07
C GLY A 129 2.90 -4.63 15.01
N HIS A 130 4.11 -4.20 14.64
CA HIS A 130 5.14 -3.98 15.65
C HIS A 130 4.72 -2.80 16.53
N HIS A 131 4.53 -3.07 17.82
CA HIS A 131 4.25 -2.07 18.83
C HIS A 131 5.15 -0.84 18.60
N ARG A 132 4.57 0.32 18.29
CA ARG A 132 5.24 1.60 18.53
C ARG A 132 5.25 1.85 20.04
N HIS A 133 6.03 1.08 20.79
CA HIS A 133 6.63 1.57 22.02
C HIS A 133 7.86 2.38 21.62
N GLY A 134 7.62 3.63 21.24
CA GLY A 134 8.67 4.60 20.90
C GLY A 134 8.26 5.97 21.43
N GLY A 135 8.73 6.27 22.65
CA GLY A 135 8.21 7.29 23.54
C GLY A 135 8.21 8.72 23.03
N ARG A 136 7.31 9.52 23.61
CA ARG A 136 7.43 10.98 23.70
C ARG A 136 6.93 11.44 25.07
N HIS A 137 7.87 11.65 25.98
CA HIS A 137 7.89 12.74 26.95
C HIS A 137 9.33 13.21 27.07
#